data_AF-A0A9P0QJZ8-F1
#
_entry.id   AF-A0A9P0QJZ8-F1
#
_cell.length_a   1.000
_cell.length_b   1.000
_cell.length_c   1.000
_cell.angle_alpha   90.00
_cell.angle_beta   90.00
_cell.angle_gamma   90.00
#
_symmetry.space_group_name_H-M   'P 1'
#
loop_
_entity.id
_entity.type
_entity.pdbx_description
1 polymer ?
#
loop_
_entity_poly.entity_id
_entity_poly.type
_entity_poly.pdbx_seq_one_letter_code
_entity_poly.pdbx_strand_id
1 'polypeptide(L)'
;MSILNVTQKPLVDNSITELEYHTYQPFINSNFDYNDEIRIAVQELDAYTIPSQSLLYPEGELTKADGTAVTTKNADGTTVTTLQLINNAFAFLFRELRYELNGVVVDSVRNVGLTSTLKGYLSFNENESSRLQNGLVPKRHFYF
;
A
#
# COMPACT_ATOMS: atom_id res chain seq x y z
N MET A 1 27.98 11.52 -45.52
CA MET A 1 29.03 10.93 -44.66
C MET A 1 29.22 11.85 -43.47
N SER A 2 28.99 11.38 -42.25
CA SER A 2 29.28 12.14 -41.03
C SER A 2 30.73 11.91 -40.62
N ILE A 3 31.50 12.99 -40.47
CA ILE A 3 32.89 12.97 -40.00
C ILE A 3 32.88 12.97 -38.46
N LEU A 4 33.71 12.12 -37.85
CA LEU A 4 33.87 12.04 -36.40
C LEU A 4 34.55 13.32 -35.88
N ASN A 5 33.88 14.07 -34.99
CA ASN A 5 34.44 15.27 -34.39
C ASN A 5 35.12 14.95 -33.05
N VAL A 6 36.44 14.82 -33.08
CA VAL A 6 37.28 14.47 -31.91
C VAL A 6 37.39 15.62 -30.88
N THR A 7 36.96 16.84 -31.24
CA THR A 7 36.95 18.01 -30.34
C THR A 7 35.61 18.21 -29.64
N GLN A 8 34.60 17.39 -29.96
CA GLN A 8 33.28 17.47 -29.35
C GLN A 8 33.38 17.13 -27.86
N LYS A 9 32.73 17.94 -27.02
CA LYS A 9 32.65 17.67 -25.59
C LYS A 9 31.94 16.31 -25.36
N PRO A 10 32.41 15.49 -24.40
CA PRO A 10 31.75 14.23 -24.08
C PRO A 10 30.30 14.50 -23.68
N LEU A 11 29.39 13.76 -24.30
CA LEU A 11 27.98 13.78 -23.92
C LEU A 11 27.85 12.88 -22.69
N VAL A 12 27.64 13.49 -21.53
CA VAL A 12 27.40 12.75 -20.27
C VAL A 12 25.89 12.63 -20.13
N ASP A 13 25.39 11.41 -20.26
CA ASP A 13 23.99 11.10 -19.99
C ASP A 13 23.82 10.83 -18.49
N ASN A 14 22.94 11.62 -17.85
CA ASN A 14 22.57 11.48 -16.44
C ASN A 14 21.13 10.94 -16.29
N SER A 15 20.59 10.31 -17.33
CA SER A 15 19.28 9.68 -17.29
C SER A 15 19.26 8.55 -16.24
N ILE A 16 18.11 8.37 -15.59
CA ILE A 16 17.90 7.25 -14.67
C ILE A 16 17.87 5.97 -15.52
N THR A 17 18.85 5.10 -15.30
CA THR A 17 19.02 3.86 -16.08
C THR A 17 18.29 2.67 -15.48
N GLU A 18 18.04 2.69 -14.16
CA GLU A 18 17.53 1.54 -13.40
C GLU A 18 16.67 1.99 -12.21
N LEU A 19 15.69 1.17 -11.85
CA LEU A 19 14.86 1.32 -10.67
C LEU A 19 14.86 -0.02 -9.93
N GLU A 20 15.18 0.02 -8.63
CA GLU A 20 15.19 -1.15 -7.76
C GLU A 20 14.14 -1.00 -6.65
N TYR A 21 13.53 -2.13 -6.26
CA TYR A 21 12.59 -2.17 -5.14
C TYR A 21 13.30 -2.66 -3.87
N HIS A 22 13.29 -1.83 -2.85
CA HIS A 22 13.80 -2.18 -1.53
C HIS A 22 12.66 -2.42 -0.54
N THR A 23 12.80 -3.46 0.29
CA THR A 23 11.85 -3.77 1.35
C THR A 23 12.39 -3.25 2.67
N TYR A 24 11.58 -2.44 3.37
CA TYR A 24 11.91 -1.90 4.68
C TYR A 24 10.91 -2.40 5.71
N GLN A 25 11.42 -2.87 6.85
CA GLN A 25 10.60 -3.31 7.96
C GLN A 25 10.37 -2.15 8.94
N PRO A 26 9.23 -2.12 9.65
CA PRO A 26 8.99 -1.11 10.66
C PRO A 26 9.93 -1.27 11.84
N PHE A 27 10.36 -0.13 12.40
CA PHE A 27 11.14 -0.09 13.63
C PHE A 27 10.19 -0.24 14.81
N ILE A 28 10.06 -1.46 15.32
CA ILE A 28 9.13 -1.81 16.38
C ILE A 28 9.78 -2.71 17.43
N ASN A 29 9.42 -2.49 18.69
CA ASN A 29 9.96 -3.22 19.84
C ASN A 29 9.00 -4.31 20.37
N SER A 30 7.72 -4.27 19.99
CA SER A 30 6.63 -5.15 20.45
C SER A 30 5.46 -5.20 19.45
N ASN A 31 4.52 -6.15 19.60
CA ASN A 31 3.36 -6.38 18.72
C ASN A 31 2.64 -5.11 18.22
N PHE A 32 1.92 -5.22 17.09
CA PHE A 32 1.03 -4.19 16.56
C PHE A 32 -0.32 -4.18 17.30
N ASP A 33 -0.47 -3.35 18.32
CA ASP A 33 -1.73 -3.21 19.07
C ASP A 33 -2.50 -1.92 18.68
N TYR A 34 -3.67 -1.74 19.28
CA TYR A 34 -4.54 -0.60 19.03
C TYR A 34 -3.90 0.73 19.41
N ASN A 35 -3.91 1.68 18.46
CA ASN A 35 -3.35 3.04 18.57
C ASN A 35 -1.82 3.11 18.59
N ASP A 36 -1.13 2.01 18.29
CA ASP A 36 0.31 2.04 18.14
C ASP A 36 0.73 2.81 16.89
N GLU A 37 1.87 3.50 17.01
CA GLU A 37 2.49 4.19 15.90
C GLU A 37 3.52 3.27 15.23
N ILE A 38 3.29 2.98 13.95
CA ILE A 38 4.22 2.21 13.12
C ILE A 38 5.12 3.18 12.37
N ARG A 39 6.44 3.08 12.57
CA ARG A 39 7.43 3.91 11.88
C ARG A 39 8.32 3.06 10.99
N ILE A 40 8.32 3.34 9.68
CA ILE A 40 9.23 2.74 8.71
C ILE A 40 10.24 3.81 8.33
N ALA A 41 11.46 3.69 8.85
CA ALA A 41 12.53 4.63 8.58
C ALA A 41 13.37 4.13 7.40
N VAL A 42 13.47 4.94 6.34
CA VAL A 42 14.40 4.71 5.24
C VAL A 42 15.62 5.60 5.46
N GLN A 43 16.78 5.00 5.74
CA GLN A 43 18.01 5.70 6.11
C GLN A 43 19.14 5.41 5.13
N GLU A 44 18.90 5.68 3.85
CA GLU A 44 19.88 5.41 2.79
C GLU A 44 20.42 6.72 2.24
N LEU A 45 21.73 6.95 2.41
CA LEU A 45 22.39 8.20 2.05
C LEU A 45 22.54 8.36 0.53
N ASP A 46 22.69 7.25 -0.18
CA ASP A 46 23.06 7.22 -1.60
C ASP A 46 21.91 6.82 -2.54
N ALA A 47 20.69 6.65 -2.01
CA ALA A 47 19.51 6.28 -2.79
C ALA A 47 18.51 7.43 -2.92
N TYR A 48 18.08 7.70 -4.15
CA TYR A 48 16.95 8.60 -4.43
C TYR A 48 15.65 7.79 -4.45
N THR A 49 14.80 8.00 -3.47
CA THR A 49 13.52 7.29 -3.38
C THR A 49 12.41 8.03 -4.14
N ILE A 50 11.53 7.28 -4.78
CA ILE A 50 10.33 7.80 -5.44
C ILE A 50 9.11 7.43 -4.57
N PRO A 51 8.73 8.27 -3.58
CA PRO A 51 7.70 7.91 -2.60
C PRO A 51 6.32 7.68 -3.22
N SER A 52 6.04 8.30 -4.37
CA SER A 52 4.76 8.12 -5.08
C SER A 52 4.56 6.71 -5.64
N GLN A 53 5.63 5.92 -5.79
CA GLN A 53 5.57 4.52 -6.21
C GLN A 53 5.81 3.54 -5.06
N SER A 54 5.97 4.05 -3.83
CA SER A 54 6.08 3.20 -2.66
C SER A 54 4.74 2.55 -2.31
N LEU A 55 4.82 1.35 -1.74
CA LEU A 55 3.67 0.50 -1.43
C LEU A 55 3.80 0.03 0.01
N LEU A 56 2.68 -0.02 0.73
CA LEU A 56 2.61 -0.70 2.02
C LEU A 56 2.11 -2.13 1.80
N TYR A 57 2.80 -3.09 2.40
CA TYR A 57 2.47 -4.51 2.29
C TYR A 57 2.12 -5.07 3.69
N PRO A 58 0.85 -4.97 4.12
CA PRO A 58 0.41 -5.50 5.40
C PRO A 58 0.15 -7.01 5.31
N GLU A 59 0.71 -7.77 6.25
CA GLU A 59 0.47 -9.21 6.42
C GLU A 59 -0.11 -9.49 7.80
N GLY A 60 -0.97 -10.52 7.90
CA GLY A 60 -1.57 -10.92 9.18
C GLY A 60 -2.48 -12.14 9.05
N GLU A 61 -2.84 -12.73 10.19
CA GLU A 61 -3.77 -13.84 10.29
C GLU A 61 -5.14 -13.38 10.79
N LEU A 62 -6.21 -13.90 10.18
CA LEU A 62 -7.58 -13.65 10.62
C LEU A 62 -8.01 -14.71 11.63
N THR A 63 -8.13 -14.31 12.90
CA THR A 63 -8.61 -15.13 14.00
C THR A 63 -9.97 -14.64 14.50
N LYS A 64 -10.77 -15.57 15.04
CA LYS A 64 -11.98 -15.21 15.80
C LYS A 64 -11.57 -14.68 17.18
N ALA A 65 -12.52 -14.08 17.90
CA ALA A 65 -12.31 -13.59 19.26
C ALA A 65 -11.86 -14.69 20.26
N ASP A 66 -12.14 -15.96 19.95
CA ASP A 66 -11.71 -17.14 20.71
C ASP A 66 -10.29 -17.63 20.35
N GLY A 67 -9.58 -16.94 19.45
CA GLY A 67 -8.25 -17.31 18.99
C GLY A 67 -8.22 -18.46 17.97
N THR A 68 -9.38 -18.99 17.57
CA THR A 68 -9.45 -20.04 16.55
C THR A 68 -9.40 -19.45 15.15
N ALA A 69 -8.82 -20.19 14.22
CA ALA A 69 -8.81 -19.82 12.81
C ALA A 69 -10.25 -19.65 12.31
N VAL A 70 -10.48 -18.63 11.46
CA VAL A 70 -11.79 -18.37 10.86
C VAL A 70 -12.06 -19.38 9.75
N THR A 71 -12.31 -20.62 10.13
CA THR A 71 -12.59 -21.72 9.21
C THR A 71 -13.88 -22.40 9.59
N THR A 72 -14.65 -22.78 8.59
CA THR A 72 -15.87 -23.55 8.73
C THR A 72 -15.82 -24.68 7.72
N LYS A 73 -16.10 -25.91 8.14
CA LYS A 73 -16.12 -27.06 7.24
C LYS A 73 -17.48 -27.13 6.57
N ASN A 74 -17.48 -27.24 5.25
CA ASN A 74 -18.67 -27.61 4.49
C ASN A 74 -19.05 -29.07 4.79
N ALA A 75 -20.28 -29.45 4.42
CA ALA A 75 -20.77 -30.81 4.56
C ALA A 75 -19.95 -31.85 3.77
N ASP A 76 -19.15 -31.42 2.78
CA ASP A 76 -18.21 -32.25 2.00
C ASP A 76 -16.82 -32.39 2.65
N GLY A 77 -16.59 -31.75 3.81
CA GLY A 77 -15.30 -31.74 4.51
C GLY A 77 -14.33 -30.63 4.08
N THR A 78 -14.67 -29.81 3.08
CA THR A 78 -13.85 -28.69 2.59
C THR A 78 -13.85 -27.54 3.59
N THR A 79 -12.65 -27.06 3.94
CA THR A 79 -12.46 -25.91 4.83
C THR A 79 -12.71 -24.60 4.07
N VAL A 80 -13.69 -23.82 4.49
CA VAL A 80 -14.03 -22.51 3.92
C VAL A 80 -13.81 -21.42 4.95
N THR A 81 -13.11 -20.35 4.55
CA THR A 81 -12.99 -19.13 5.35
C THR A 81 -14.31 -18.37 5.33
N THR A 82 -14.97 -18.24 6.48
CA THR A 82 -16.31 -17.64 6.57
C THR A 82 -16.34 -16.12 6.68
N LEU A 83 -15.20 -15.47 6.94
CA LEU A 83 -15.12 -14.01 6.93
C LEU A 83 -14.56 -13.50 5.61
N GLN A 84 -15.24 -12.49 5.07
CA GLN A 84 -14.74 -11.68 3.98
C GLN A 84 -14.37 -10.31 4.55
N LEU A 85 -13.21 -9.80 4.15
CA LEU A 85 -12.83 -8.43 4.46
C LEU A 85 -13.78 -7.47 3.74
N ILE A 86 -14.14 -6.38 4.42
CA ILE A 86 -14.83 -5.28 3.75
C ILE A 86 -13.91 -4.63 2.72
N ASN A 87 -14.51 -3.95 1.76
CA ASN A 87 -13.76 -3.14 0.81
C ASN A 87 -12.93 -2.10 1.56
N ASN A 88 -11.67 -1.96 1.17
CA ASN A 88 -10.71 -1.06 1.81
C ASN A 88 -10.38 -1.37 3.29
N ALA A 89 -10.60 -2.62 3.75
CA ALA A 89 -10.43 -3.00 5.17
C ALA A 89 -9.08 -2.57 5.77
N PHE A 90 -7.98 -2.76 5.06
CA PHE A 90 -6.65 -2.41 5.58
C PHE A 90 -6.46 -0.91 5.79
N ALA A 91 -7.04 -0.06 4.95
CA ALA A 91 -6.97 1.39 5.14
C ALA A 91 -7.74 1.85 6.39
N PHE A 92 -8.78 1.12 6.80
CA PHE A 92 -9.52 1.39 8.03
C PHE A 92 -8.74 1.03 9.31
N LEU A 93 -7.68 0.23 9.21
CA LEU A 93 -6.78 -0.03 10.35
C LEU A 93 -5.97 1.22 10.72
N PHE A 94 -5.72 2.12 9.76
CA PHE A 94 -4.89 3.29 9.96
C PHE A 94 -5.74 4.54 10.24
N ARG A 95 -5.55 5.11 11.43
CA ARG A 95 -6.14 6.41 11.79
C ARG A 95 -5.51 7.56 11.00
N GLU A 96 -4.19 7.51 10.82
CA GLU A 96 -3.42 8.55 10.15
C GLU A 96 -2.18 7.91 9.48
N LEU A 97 -1.86 8.36 8.27
CA LEU A 97 -0.61 8.08 7.60
C LEU A 97 0.11 9.42 7.39
N ARG A 98 1.40 9.47 7.73
CA ARG A 98 2.25 10.65 7.57
C ARG A 98 3.51 10.27 6.82
N TYR A 99 3.86 11.07 5.84
CA TYR A 99 5.15 11.02 5.19
C TYR A 99 6.01 12.17 5.70
N GLU A 100 7.14 11.81 6.30
CA GLU A 100 8.06 12.75 6.93
C GLU A 100 9.42 12.67 6.24
N LEU A 101 9.98 13.82 5.89
CA LEU A 101 11.34 13.95 5.37
C LEU A 101 12.15 14.74 6.39
N ASN A 102 13.17 14.10 6.99
CA ASN A 102 14.01 14.70 8.04
C ASN A 102 13.21 15.34 9.19
N GLY A 103 12.12 14.71 9.61
CA GLY A 103 11.24 15.19 10.70
C GLY A 103 10.27 16.30 10.29
N VAL A 104 10.24 16.70 9.02
CA VAL A 104 9.24 17.61 8.47
C VAL A 104 8.15 16.80 7.77
N VAL A 105 6.90 17.00 8.16
CA VAL A 105 5.74 16.38 7.50
C VAL A 105 5.60 16.97 6.10
N VAL A 106 5.79 16.13 5.09
CA VAL A 106 5.62 16.49 3.67
C VAL A 106 4.16 16.29 3.27
N ASP A 107 3.56 15.19 3.69
CA ASP A 107 2.14 14.89 3.46
C ASP A 107 1.54 14.11 4.62
N SER A 108 0.25 14.29 4.85
CA SER A 108 -0.52 13.65 5.93
C SER A 108 -1.94 13.38 5.46
N VAL A 109 -2.41 12.16 5.71
CA VAL A 109 -3.80 11.76 5.49
C VAL A 109 -4.37 11.23 6.78
N ARG A 110 -5.40 11.90 7.28
CA ARG A 110 -6.21 11.46 8.42
C ARG A 110 -7.46 10.72 7.96
N ASN A 111 -7.95 9.80 8.78
CA ASN A 111 -9.10 8.94 8.50
C ASN A 111 -8.91 8.19 7.16
N VAL A 112 -7.79 7.47 7.06
CA VAL A 112 -7.26 6.91 5.80
C VAL A 112 -8.31 6.08 5.08
N GLY A 113 -9.02 5.19 5.79
CA GLY A 113 -10.11 4.39 5.23
C GLY A 113 -11.21 5.24 4.57
N LEU A 114 -11.74 6.26 5.26
CA LEU A 114 -12.81 7.11 4.74
C LEU A 114 -12.36 7.94 3.54
N THR A 115 -11.22 8.62 3.66
CA THR A 115 -10.71 9.53 2.63
C THR A 115 -10.36 8.76 1.35
N SER A 116 -9.72 7.61 1.48
CA SER A 116 -9.34 6.78 0.32
C SER A 116 -10.55 6.10 -0.33
N THR A 117 -11.56 5.68 0.44
CA THR A 117 -12.83 5.16 -0.12
C THR A 117 -13.57 6.25 -0.89
N LEU A 118 -13.68 7.47 -0.35
CA LEU A 118 -14.33 8.57 -1.05
C LEU A 118 -13.60 8.93 -2.35
N LYS A 119 -12.26 9.03 -2.30
CA LYS A 119 -11.43 9.27 -3.48
C LYS A 119 -11.62 8.15 -4.52
N GLY A 120 -11.61 6.90 -4.07
CA GLY A 120 -11.84 5.74 -4.93
C GLY A 120 -13.19 5.84 -5.65
N TYR A 121 -14.26 6.20 -4.94
CA TYR A 121 -15.59 6.33 -5.53
C TYR A 121 -15.65 7.39 -6.63
N LEU A 122 -14.89 8.49 -6.49
CA LEU A 122 -14.83 9.56 -7.47
C LEU A 122 -13.88 9.26 -8.64
N SER A 123 -12.87 8.41 -8.45
CA SER A 123 -11.80 8.19 -9.43
C SER A 123 -11.98 6.93 -10.28
N PHE A 124 -12.58 5.86 -9.75
CA PHE A 124 -12.68 4.59 -10.46
C PHE A 124 -14.00 4.43 -11.21
N ASN A 125 -13.93 3.81 -12.39
CA ASN A 125 -15.12 3.33 -13.09
C ASN A 125 -15.55 1.93 -12.59
N GLU A 126 -16.74 1.47 -12.99
CA GLU A 126 -17.29 0.18 -12.54
C GLU A 126 -16.41 -1.02 -12.92
N ASN A 127 -15.82 -0.98 -14.12
CA ASN A 127 -14.95 -2.04 -14.62
C ASN A 127 -13.66 -2.12 -13.79
N GLU A 128 -13.08 -1.00 -13.42
CA GLU A 128 -11.91 -0.94 -12.54
C GLU A 128 -12.24 -1.39 -11.12
N SER A 129 -13.36 -0.92 -10.56
CA SER A 129 -13.81 -1.31 -9.23
C SER A 129 -14.05 -2.82 -9.12
N SER A 130 -14.69 -3.43 -10.12
CA SER A 130 -15.00 -4.86 -10.10
C SER A 130 -13.75 -5.76 -10.13
N ARG A 131 -12.65 -5.27 -10.73
CA ARG A 131 -11.36 -5.98 -10.80
C ARG A 131 -10.60 -5.98 -9.49
N LEU A 132 -10.87 -5.03 -8.60
CA LEU A 132 -10.19 -4.93 -7.31
C LEU A 132 -10.91 -5.81 -6.27
N GLN A 133 -10.32 -6.95 -5.91
CA GLN A 133 -10.81 -7.75 -4.78
C GLN A 133 -10.53 -6.98 -3.48
N ASN A 134 -11.59 -6.70 -2.71
CA ASN A 134 -11.55 -5.86 -1.50
C ASN A 134 -10.97 -4.45 -1.72
N GLY A 135 -11.04 -3.95 -2.96
CA GLY A 135 -10.51 -2.64 -3.35
C GLY A 135 -11.28 -1.45 -2.78
N LEU A 136 -10.82 -0.25 -3.13
CA LEU A 136 -11.27 1.03 -2.56
C LEU A 136 -12.77 1.33 -2.74
N VAL A 137 -13.43 0.73 -3.74
CA VAL A 137 -14.83 1.01 -4.11
C VAL A 137 -15.71 -0.23 -3.89
N PRO A 138 -16.86 -0.12 -3.18
CA PRO A 138 -17.82 -1.22 -3.00
C PRO A 138 -18.32 -1.78 -4.34
N LYS A 139 -18.37 -3.12 -4.47
CA LYS A 139 -18.99 -3.77 -5.63
C LYS A 139 -20.49 -3.42 -5.64
N ARG A 140 -20.90 -2.55 -6.56
CA ARG A 140 -22.29 -2.05 -6.70
C ARG A 140 -23.29 -3.23 -6.70
N HIS A 141 -24.06 -3.34 -5.62
CA HIS A 141 -25.37 -4.00 -5.59
C HIS A 141 -26.33 -3.04 -4.90
N PHE A 142 -26.70 -1.97 -5.59
CA PHE A 142 -27.82 -1.13 -5.19
C PHE A 142 -28.96 -1.40 -6.17
N TYR A 143 -29.97 -2.16 -5.71
CA TYR A 143 -31.29 -2.10 -6.31
C TYR A 143 -32.02 -0.91 -5.67
N PHE A 144 -32.49 0.02 -6.50
CA PHE A 144 -33.50 1.00 -6.10
C PHE A 144 -34.88 0.35 -6.12
#